data_AF-A0A1A6HKX8-F1
#
_entry.id   AF-A0A1A6HKX8-F1
#
_cell.length_a   1.000
_cell.length_b   1.000
_cell.length_c   1.000
_cell.angle_alpha   90.00
_cell.angle_beta   90.00
_cell.angle_gamma   90.00
#
_symmetry.space_group_name_H-M   'P 1'
#
loop_
_entity.id
_entity.type
_entity.pdbx_description
1 polymer ?
#
loop_
_entity_poly.entity_id
_entity_poly.type
_entity_poly.pdbx_seq_one_letter_code
_entity_poly.pdbx_strand_id
1 'polypeptide(L)'
;SPFLFAQEEEFIDWWSKFFASIGEREKCGSYLEKDFDTLKVYDTQLENVEAFEGLADFCNTFKLYRGKTQEETEDPSVIGEFK
;
A
#
# COMPACT_ATOMS: atom_id res chain seq x y z
N SER A 1 11.52 14.88 -23.23
CA SER A 1 10.40 15.67 -22.69
C SER A 1 9.86 14.94 -21.47
N PRO A 2 9.78 15.57 -20.29
CA PRO A 2 9.35 14.90 -19.04
C PRO A 2 7.93 14.33 -19.12
N PHE A 3 7.11 14.87 -20.02
CA PHE A 3 5.71 14.51 -20.19
C PHE A 3 5.47 13.08 -20.71
N LEU A 4 6.46 12.48 -21.40
CA LEU A 4 6.35 11.12 -21.92
C LEU A 4 6.59 10.06 -20.83
N PHE A 5 7.51 10.32 -19.90
CA PHE A 5 7.81 9.40 -18.79
C PHE A 5 6.64 9.25 -17.82
N ALA A 6 5.92 10.34 -17.53
CA ALA A 6 4.74 10.31 -16.66
C ALA A 6 3.57 9.48 -17.25
N GLN A 7 3.42 9.47 -18.57
CA GLN A 7 2.40 8.66 -19.26
C GLN A 7 2.72 7.16 -19.25
N GLU A 8 3.99 6.79 -19.32
CA GLU A 8 4.41 5.39 -19.18
C GLU A 8 4.27 4.89 -17.74
N GLU A 9 4.54 5.74 -16.74
CA GLU A 9 4.29 5.41 -15.32
C GLU A 9 2.81 5.14 -15.02
N GLU A 10 1.88 5.89 -15.64
CA GLU A 10 0.43 5.68 -15.51
C GLU A 10 -0.04 4.30 -16.01
N PHE A 11 0.77 3.62 -16.84
CA PHE A 11 0.47 2.30 -17.40
C PHE A 11 1.22 1.16 -16.71
N ILE A 12 1.97 1.44 -15.64
CA ILE A 12 2.70 0.42 -14.91
C ILE A 12 1.73 -0.46 -14.11
N ASP A 13 1.69 -1.75 -14.43
CA ASP A 13 1.05 -2.75 -13.58
C ASP A 13 1.87 -2.97 -12.31
N TRP A 14 1.31 -2.57 -11.17
CA TRP A 14 2.00 -2.61 -9.88
C TRP A 14 2.27 -4.03 -9.41
N TRP A 15 1.43 -5.01 -9.81
CA TRP A 15 1.69 -6.41 -9.53
C TRP A 15 2.92 -6.91 -10.28
N SER A 16 3.00 -6.62 -11.58
CA SER A 16 4.19 -6.94 -12.38
C SER A 16 5.45 -6.27 -11.82
N LYS A 17 5.37 -5.02 -11.38
CA LYS A 17 6.46 -4.31 -10.68
C LYS A 17 6.87 -5.04 -9.40
N PHE A 18 5.91 -5.42 -8.56
CA PHE A 18 6.17 -6.15 -7.31
C PHE A 18 6.84 -7.51 -7.58
N PHE A 19 6.31 -8.31 -8.51
CA PHE A 19 6.87 -9.61 -8.85
C PHE A 19 8.27 -9.49 -9.47
N ALA A 20 8.50 -8.48 -10.32
CA ALA A 20 9.84 -8.15 -10.80
C ALA A 20 10.79 -7.82 -9.64
N SER A 21 10.31 -7.10 -8.64
CA SER A 21 11.09 -6.62 -7.49
C SER A 21 11.51 -7.74 -6.53
N ILE A 22 10.65 -8.75 -6.32
CA ILE A 22 10.99 -9.94 -5.51
C ILE A 22 11.67 -11.05 -6.32
N GLY A 23 11.88 -10.85 -7.63
CA GLY A 23 12.54 -11.81 -8.51
C GLY A 23 11.63 -12.93 -9.04
N GLU A 24 10.32 -12.85 -8.86
CA GLU A 24 9.34 -13.80 -9.41
C GLU A 24 9.07 -13.54 -10.90
N ARG A 25 10.00 -14.01 -11.74
CA ARG A 25 9.97 -13.76 -13.19
C ARG A 25 8.77 -14.37 -13.93
N GLU A 26 8.18 -15.43 -13.39
CA GLU A 26 7.01 -16.08 -13.99
C GLU A 26 5.76 -15.19 -13.92
N LYS A 27 5.72 -14.26 -12.97
CA LYS A 27 4.57 -13.37 -12.72
C LYS A 27 4.83 -11.91 -13.06
N CYS A 28 6.06 -11.55 -13.44
CA CYS A 28 6.40 -10.16 -13.77
C CYS A 28 6.11 -9.77 -15.23
N GLY A 29 5.66 -10.70 -16.06
CA GLY A 29 5.37 -10.45 -17.49
C GLY A 29 6.55 -9.80 -18.21
N SER A 30 6.26 -8.80 -19.05
CA SER A 30 7.28 -8.02 -19.78
C SER A 30 7.89 -6.86 -18.98
N TYR A 31 7.68 -6.80 -17.65
CA TYR A 31 8.16 -5.68 -16.82
C TYR A 31 9.69 -5.53 -16.89
N LEU A 32 10.41 -6.65 -16.80
CA LEU A 32 11.87 -6.67 -16.87
C LEU A 32 12.41 -6.33 -18.26
N GLU A 33 11.62 -6.55 -19.31
CA GLU A 33 12.01 -6.25 -20.70
C GLU A 33 11.97 -4.74 -21.01
N LYS A 34 11.22 -3.99 -20.20
CA LYS A 34 11.05 -2.54 -20.34
C LYS A 34 12.08 -1.71 -19.57
N ASP A 35 13.03 -2.36 -18.89
CA ASP A 35 14.06 -1.71 -18.06
C ASP A 35 13.46 -0.72 -17.05
N PHE A 36 12.31 -1.10 -16.47
CA PHE A 36 11.62 -0.30 -15.47
C PHE A 36 12.23 -0.49 -14.08
N ASP A 37 12.13 0.57 -13.27
CA ASP A 37 12.63 0.57 -11.90
C ASP A 37 11.98 -0.53 -11.04
N THR A 38 12.74 -1.10 -10.12
CA THR A 38 12.26 -2.08 -9.14
C THR A 38 12.02 -1.44 -7.78
N LEU A 39 11.16 -2.06 -6.99
CA LEU A 39 10.92 -1.70 -5.59
C LEU A 39 11.88 -2.47 -4.69
N LYS A 40 12.26 -1.85 -3.57
CA LYS A 40 12.88 -2.61 -2.49
C LYS A 40 11.78 -3.12 -1.57
N VAL A 41 11.53 -4.43 -1.62
CA VAL A 41 10.54 -5.11 -0.80
C VAL A 41 11.20 -5.58 0.49
N TYR A 42 10.57 -5.31 1.63
CA TYR A 42 11.04 -5.74 2.95
C TYR A 42 10.07 -6.76 3.54
N ASP A 43 10.60 -7.77 4.22
CA ASP A 43 9.79 -8.82 4.87
C ASP A 43 9.11 -8.32 6.17
N THR A 44 9.48 -7.13 6.65
CA THR A 44 8.98 -6.53 7.87
C THR A 44 8.34 -5.17 7.61
N GLN A 45 7.51 -4.71 8.54
CA GLN A 45 6.98 -3.35 8.56
C GLN A 45 8.12 -2.33 8.52
N LEU A 46 7.95 -1.26 7.74
CA LEU A 46 8.97 -0.23 7.55
C LEU A 46 9.32 0.50 8.86
N GLU A 47 8.38 0.56 9.81
CA GLU A 47 8.57 1.02 11.19
C GLU A 47 9.75 0.32 11.89
N ASN A 48 9.98 -0.97 11.58
CA ASN A 48 11.03 -1.80 12.17
C ASN A 48 12.33 -1.80 11.37
N VAL A 49 12.38 -1.09 10.24
CA VAL A 49 13.58 -0.99 9.41
C VAL A 49 14.36 0.26 9.83
N GLU A 50 15.56 0.06 10.38
CA GLU A 50 16.39 1.15 10.94
C GLU A 50 16.61 2.32 9.97
N ALA A 51 16.70 2.04 8.66
CA ALA A 51 16.88 3.06 7.63
C ALA A 51 15.71 4.04 7.48
N PHE A 52 14.54 3.72 8.03
CA PHE A 52 13.35 4.56 7.97
C PHE A 52 13.00 5.21 9.32
N GLU A 53 13.90 5.11 10.31
CA GLU A 53 13.84 5.85 11.59
C GLU A 53 12.47 5.78 12.31
N GLY A 54 11.82 4.62 12.26
CA GLY A 54 10.50 4.44 12.87
C GLY A 54 9.37 5.14 12.12
N LEU A 55 9.38 5.04 10.77
CA LEU A 55 8.34 5.55 9.88
C LEU A 55 6.95 5.34 10.48
N ALA A 56 6.23 6.41 10.81
CA ALA A 56 4.91 6.34 11.40
C ALA A 56 3.85 6.89 10.41
N ASP A 57 2.64 6.32 10.45
CA ASP A 57 1.51 6.83 9.68
C ASP A 57 1.23 8.30 10.05
N PHE A 58 1.11 9.17 9.05
CA PHE A 58 0.72 10.58 9.25
C PHE A 58 -0.79 10.74 9.49
N CYS A 59 -1.60 9.77 9.07
CA CYS A 59 -3.05 9.84 9.13
C CYS A 59 -3.56 9.24 10.44
N ASN A 60 -4.23 10.08 11.24
CA ASN A 60 -4.96 9.60 12.41
C ASN A 60 -6.18 8.80 11.96
N THR A 61 -6.34 7.59 12.50
CA THR A 61 -7.57 6.82 12.31
C THR A 61 -8.70 7.41 13.14
N PHE A 62 -9.90 7.47 12.56
CA PHE A 62 -11.12 7.77 13.31
C PHE A 62 -11.91 6.49 13.52
N LYS A 63 -12.26 6.19 14.78
CA LYS A 63 -13.09 5.03 15.11
C LYS A 63 -14.52 5.27 14.65
N LEU A 64 -15.04 4.35 13.85
CA LEU A 64 -16.44 4.34 13.44
C LEU A 64 -17.25 3.60 14.51
N TYR A 65 -18.26 4.28 15.03
CA TYR A 65 -19.22 3.72 15.98
C TYR A 65 -20.53 3.41 15.28
N ARG A 66 -21.16 2.28 15.64
CA ARG A 66 -22.49 1.92 15.15
C ARG A 66 -23.50 3.01 15.51
N GLY A 67 -24.26 3.49 14.53
CA GLY A 67 -25.33 4.46 14.79
C GLY A 67 -26.39 3.89 15.74
N LYS A 68 -26.83 4.69 16.72
CA LYS A 68 -27.88 4.31 17.68
C LYS A 68 -29.23 4.22 16.97
N THR A 69 -29.75 3.01 16.74
CA THR A 69 -31.19 2.82 16.60
C THR A 69 -31.80 2.91 18.00
N GLN A 70 -32.90 3.64 18.16
CA GLN A 70 -33.64 3.74 19.42
C GLN A 70 -34.11 2.35 19.86
N GLU A 71 -33.30 1.67 20.66
CA GLU A 71 -33.71 0.66 21.65
C GLU A 71 -32.47 0.28 22.47
N GLU A 72 -32.59 0.50 23.78
CA GLU A 72 -31.52 0.37 24.77
C GLU A 72 -30.99 -1.07 24.80
N THR A 73 -29.72 -1.26 24.41
CA THR A 73 -28.83 -2.26 25.03
C THR A 73 -27.39 -1.94 24.65
N GLU A 74 -26.57 -1.85 25.69
CA GLU A 74 -25.21 -1.36 25.70
C GLU A 74 -24.26 -2.30 24.95
N ASP A 75 -23.69 -1.83 23.84
CA ASP A 75 -22.31 -2.16 23.49
C ASP A 75 -21.79 -1.14 22.45
N PRO A 76 -20.87 -0.22 22.80
CA PRO A 76 -20.18 0.62 21.82
C PRO A 76 -19.16 -0.25 21.06
N SER A 77 -19.67 -1.23 20.31
CA SER A 77 -18.86 -2.09 19.46
C SER A 77 -18.34 -1.24 18.31
N VAL A 78 -17.03 -0.98 18.33
CA VAL A 78 -16.32 -0.28 17.25
C VAL A 78 -16.48 -1.12 15.98
N ILE A 79 -17.15 -0.56 14.96
CA ILE A 79 -17.47 -1.28 13.73
C ILE A 79 -16.39 -1.14 12.64
N GLY A 80 -15.37 -0.32 12.90
CA GLY A 80 -14.23 -0.15 12.03
C GLY A 80 -13.40 1.07 12.39
N GLU A 81 -12.27 1.19 11.72
CA GLU A 81 -11.41 2.37 11.77
C GLU A 81 -11.24 2.86 10.33
N PHE A 82 -11.51 4.14 10.10
CA PHE A 82 -11.31 4.77 8.79
C PHE A 82 -9.92 5.41 8.75
N LYS A 83 -9.15 5.09 7.70
CA LYS A 83 -7.90 5.75 7.33
C LYS A 83 -8.14 6.64 6.13
#